data_AF-A0A928S1F7-F1
#
_entry.id   AF-A0A928S1F7-F1
#
_cell.length_a   1.000
_cell.length_b   1.000
_cell.length_c   1.000
_cell.angle_alpha   90.00
_cell.angle_beta   90.00
_cell.angle_gamma   90.00
#
_symmetry.space_group_name_H-M   'P 1'
#
loop_
_entity.id
_entity.type
_entity.pdbx_description
1 polymer ?
#
loop_
_entity_poly.entity_id
_entity_poly.type
_entity_poly.pdbx_seq_one_letter_code
_entity_poly.pdbx_strand_id
1 'polypeptide(L)'
;MRRMTNCGFALLGLALVTIGSGCSSELARVEFSYVVDPVKGLPPGLDTIYIAPANVGPNTDPQWSDLTATVLKNLIQESRDSFGTQVAVTDRRDTEGTMAEADLKAAGMSSQQGGAPGMLEAADGRIMSNVNIKVDVQERKDQTLDITSIGGWGGHGAGGGGADMQTREVTGYQRTMTVQTEFKLLDNTNNRVWDLKAGTYTATDETAPASPIYGSSRGLGDLPAADRIIASLVDQGAREFVSGLMACRINVTAHVKSSGSKECNNGVKMLRGGFYREALASFQSALAEKPDDHRAAYGAGVACEAMGDGEQALKYYRQALTGEQNAEYASARSRLEAYATRIRKGA
;
A
#
# COMPACT_ATOMS: atom_id res chain seq x y z
N MET A 1 -49.28 49.56 22.20
CA MET A 1 -48.13 50.04 21.39
C MET A 1 -47.30 48.85 20.96
N ARG A 2 -47.17 48.63 19.63
CA ARG A 2 -46.21 47.75 18.89
C ARG A 2 -46.16 46.25 19.25
N ARG A 3 -46.01 45.28 18.34
CA ARG A 3 -46.06 45.11 16.87
C ARG A 3 -45.89 43.58 16.68
N MET A 4 -46.81 42.90 16.00
CA MET A 4 -46.60 42.14 14.75
C MET A 4 -45.22 41.46 14.55
N THR A 5 -45.23 40.13 14.38
CA THR A 5 -44.93 39.37 13.13
C THR A 5 -45.14 37.87 13.41
N ASN A 6 -46.12 37.15 12.81
CA ASN A 6 -46.06 36.43 11.51
C ASN A 6 -44.79 35.57 11.36
N CYS A 7 -44.74 34.32 10.90
CA CYS A 7 -45.60 33.28 10.30
C CYS A 7 -44.71 31.99 10.40
N GLY A 8 -45.10 30.73 10.22
CA GLY A 8 -46.28 30.13 9.63
C GLY A 8 -46.05 28.59 9.53
N PHE A 9 -47.17 27.89 9.34
CA PHE A 9 -47.33 26.60 8.66
C PHE A 9 -46.24 25.53 8.79
N ALA A 10 -46.48 24.57 9.68
CA ALA A 10 -45.91 23.24 9.60
C ALA A 10 -46.68 22.40 8.57
N LEU A 11 -46.10 22.22 7.38
CA LEU A 11 -46.57 21.31 6.35
C LEU A 11 -45.96 19.92 6.58
N LEU A 12 -46.83 18.91 6.77
CA LEU A 12 -46.49 17.50 6.73
C LEU A 12 -45.80 17.17 5.40
N GLY A 13 -44.50 16.85 5.46
CA GLY A 13 -43.75 16.26 4.36
C GLY A 13 -43.65 14.75 4.53
N LEU A 14 -44.50 14.03 3.79
CA LEU A 14 -44.48 12.58 3.62
C LEU A 14 -43.14 12.17 2.95
N ALA A 15 -42.19 11.63 3.70
CA ALA A 15 -41.00 11.02 3.11
C ALA A 15 -41.38 9.63 2.59
N LEU A 16 -41.58 9.54 1.27
CA LEU A 16 -41.62 8.27 0.54
C LEU A 16 -40.35 7.47 0.87
N VAL A 17 -40.51 6.33 1.53
CA VAL A 17 -39.49 5.28 1.56
C VAL A 17 -39.46 4.69 0.16
N THR A 18 -38.54 5.15 -0.68
CA THR A 18 -38.14 4.39 -1.86
C THR A 18 -37.36 3.19 -1.35
N ILE A 19 -38.02 2.03 -1.29
CA ILE A 19 -37.34 0.73 -1.24
C ILE A 19 -36.70 0.55 -2.62
N GLY A 20 -35.59 1.25 -2.83
CA GLY A 20 -34.62 0.85 -3.83
C GLY A 20 -33.96 -0.40 -3.26
N SER A 21 -34.33 -1.56 -3.77
CA SER A 21 -33.49 -2.76 -3.75
C SER A 21 -32.26 -2.52 -4.63
N GLY A 22 -31.49 -1.48 -4.29
CA GLY A 22 -30.13 -1.30 -4.73
C GLY A 22 -29.32 -2.31 -3.95
N CYS A 23 -28.77 -3.29 -4.66
CA CYS A 23 -27.73 -4.18 -4.15
C CYS A 23 -26.51 -3.30 -3.81
N SER A 24 -26.55 -2.65 -2.65
CA SER A 24 -25.41 -1.91 -2.12
C SER A 24 -24.38 -2.95 -1.71
N SER A 25 -23.35 -3.12 -2.54
CA SER A 25 -22.23 -3.98 -2.18
C SER A 25 -21.63 -3.49 -0.87
N GLU A 26 -21.61 -4.36 0.14
CA GLU A 26 -21.02 -4.09 1.43
C GLU A 26 -19.50 -3.90 1.25
N LEU A 27 -18.91 -2.85 1.84
CA LEU A 27 -17.47 -2.60 1.82
C LEU A 27 -16.95 -2.54 3.26
N ALA A 28 -16.05 -3.45 3.63
CA ALA A 28 -15.36 -3.40 4.92
C ALA A 28 -13.92 -2.91 4.72
N ARG A 29 -13.55 -1.87 5.46
CA ARG A 29 -12.14 -1.55 5.73
C ARG A 29 -11.75 -2.31 7.00
N VAL A 30 -10.80 -3.22 6.88
CA VAL A 30 -10.32 -4.08 7.96
C VAL A 30 -8.88 -3.70 8.25
N GLU A 31 -8.58 -3.41 9.52
CA GLU A 31 -7.25 -3.12 10.00
C GLU A 31 -6.83 -4.18 11.01
N PHE A 32 -5.65 -4.75 10.81
CA PHE A 32 -5.07 -5.73 11.72
C PHE A 32 -3.56 -5.68 11.62
N SER A 33 -2.88 -6.26 12.61
CA SER A 33 -1.43 -6.36 12.63
C SER A 33 -0.99 -7.73 13.10
N TYR A 34 0.14 -8.20 12.60
CA TYR A 34 0.81 -9.40 13.10
C TYR A 34 2.31 -9.17 13.18
N VAL A 35 3.00 -9.99 13.97
CA VAL A 35 4.46 -9.94 14.10
C VAL A 35 5.06 -11.01 13.20
N VAL A 36 6.12 -10.66 12.46
CA VAL A 36 6.92 -11.62 11.70
C VAL A 36 8.26 -11.84 12.39
N ASP A 37 8.64 -13.10 12.56
CA ASP A 37 9.94 -13.49 13.10
C ASP A 37 11.05 -13.39 12.04
N PRO A 38 12.30 -13.11 12.44
CA PRO A 38 13.41 -12.98 11.50
C PRO A 38 13.72 -14.28 10.75
N VAL A 39 14.33 -14.17 9.57
CA VAL A 39 14.78 -15.34 8.79
C VAL A 39 16.06 -15.91 9.39
N LYS A 40 17.07 -15.05 9.60
CA LYS A 40 18.39 -15.45 10.12
C LYS A 40 18.66 -14.91 11.52
N GLY A 41 18.03 -13.80 11.87
CA GLY A 41 18.39 -13.02 13.06
C GLY A 41 19.57 -12.09 12.79
N LEU A 42 19.87 -11.23 13.76
CA LEU A 42 21.06 -10.40 13.72
C LEU A 42 22.31 -11.26 13.93
N PRO A 43 23.42 -10.93 13.25
CA PRO A 43 24.69 -11.58 13.53
C PRO A 43 25.14 -11.36 14.98
N PRO A 44 25.83 -12.33 15.59
CA PRO A 44 26.28 -12.20 16.97
C PRO A 44 27.33 -11.10 17.11
N GLY A 45 27.25 -10.30 18.18
CA GLY A 45 28.20 -9.22 18.48
C GLY A 45 27.88 -7.88 17.81
N LEU A 46 26.74 -7.75 17.12
CA LEU A 46 26.24 -6.48 16.60
C LEU A 46 25.35 -5.78 17.64
N ASP A 47 25.97 -5.04 18.55
CA ASP A 47 25.23 -4.27 19.56
C ASP A 47 24.82 -2.89 19.02
N THR A 48 25.57 -2.36 18.03
CA THR A 48 25.33 -1.06 17.41
C THR A 48 25.32 -1.12 15.88
N ILE A 49 24.32 -0.48 15.27
CA ILE A 49 24.19 -0.35 13.82
C ILE A 49 24.11 1.13 13.45
N TYR A 50 24.97 1.52 12.51
CA TYR A 50 24.87 2.80 11.82
C TYR A 50 24.04 2.62 10.52
N ILE A 51 23.15 3.58 10.24
CA ILE A 51 22.40 3.61 8.98
C ILE A 51 22.98 4.72 8.12
N ALA A 52 23.64 4.34 7.03
CA ALA A 52 24.17 5.30 6.07
C ALA A 52 23.03 5.98 5.29
N PRO A 53 23.20 7.25 4.85
CA PRO A 53 22.32 7.86 3.86
C PRO A 53 22.16 6.94 2.64
N ALA A 54 20.95 6.81 2.11
CA ALA A 54 20.75 5.97 0.94
C ALA A 54 21.34 6.66 -0.30
N ASN A 55 22.08 5.90 -1.10
CA ASN A 55 22.48 6.36 -2.40
C ASN A 55 21.25 6.40 -3.32
N VAL A 56 20.98 7.55 -3.93
CA VAL A 56 19.87 7.73 -4.86
C VAL A 56 20.40 7.98 -6.26
N GLY A 57 19.73 7.41 -7.27
CA GLY A 57 20.11 7.61 -8.67
C GLY A 57 20.04 9.08 -9.09
N PRO A 58 20.71 9.47 -10.19
CA PRO A 58 20.80 10.86 -10.63
C PRO A 58 19.44 11.51 -10.97
N ASN A 59 18.42 10.69 -11.23
CA ASN A 59 17.06 11.13 -11.56
C ASN A 59 16.08 10.94 -10.38
N THR A 60 16.57 10.60 -9.19
CA THR A 60 15.77 10.37 -7.99
C THR A 60 16.00 11.52 -7.02
N ASP A 61 14.90 12.09 -6.49
CA ASP A 61 14.98 13.21 -5.55
C ASP A 61 15.79 12.84 -4.28
N PRO A 62 16.75 13.66 -3.83
CA PRO A 62 17.53 13.43 -2.62
C PRO A 62 16.70 13.18 -1.35
N GLN A 63 15.45 13.66 -1.27
CA GLN A 63 14.57 13.44 -0.12
C GLN A 63 14.37 11.95 0.22
N TRP A 64 14.50 11.07 -0.78
CA TRP A 64 14.35 9.63 -0.62
C TRP A 64 15.50 9.00 0.16
N SER A 65 16.68 9.65 0.19
CA SER A 65 17.81 9.21 1.02
C SER A 65 17.45 9.29 2.50
N ASP A 66 17.04 10.47 2.97
CA ASP A 66 16.74 10.73 4.37
C ASP A 66 15.50 9.96 4.83
N LEU A 67 14.48 9.87 3.96
CA LEU A 67 13.31 9.07 4.25
C LEU A 67 13.67 7.60 4.46
N THR A 68 14.52 7.02 3.60
CA THR A 68 14.91 5.61 3.70
C THR A 68 15.66 5.34 5.01
N ALA A 69 16.61 6.21 5.37
CA ALA A 69 17.32 6.10 6.64
C ALA A 69 16.37 6.21 7.85
N THR A 70 15.41 7.13 7.78
CA THR A 70 14.38 7.32 8.83
C THR A 70 13.49 6.10 8.98
N VAL A 71 13.02 5.53 7.87
CA VAL A 71 12.20 4.30 7.88
C VAL A 71 12.97 3.15 8.52
N LEU A 72 14.22 2.90 8.09
CA LEU A 72 15.07 1.84 8.66
C LEU A 72 15.28 2.05 10.16
N LYS A 73 15.58 3.29 10.59
CA LYS A 73 15.76 3.63 12.00
C LYS A 73 14.52 3.31 12.81
N ASN A 74 13.35 3.74 12.35
CA ASN A 74 12.08 3.53 13.04
C ASN A 74 11.75 2.03 13.16
N LEU A 75 11.98 1.25 12.11
CA LEU A 75 11.76 -0.21 12.11
C LEU A 75 12.66 -0.92 13.13
N ILE A 76 13.95 -0.57 13.16
CA ILE A 76 14.90 -1.18 14.10
C ILE A 76 14.56 -0.79 15.54
N GLN A 77 14.20 0.48 15.77
CA GLN A 77 13.76 0.96 17.08
C GLN A 77 12.48 0.26 17.54
N GLU A 78 11.48 0.12 16.67
CA GLU A 78 10.25 -0.64 16.97
C GLU A 78 10.61 -2.09 17.36
N SER A 79 11.52 -2.73 16.63
CA SER A 79 11.93 -4.11 16.91
C SER A 79 12.64 -4.26 18.27
N ARG A 80 13.50 -3.31 18.62
CA ARG A 80 14.13 -3.27 19.94
C ARG A 80 13.09 -3.08 21.03
N ASP A 81 12.26 -2.06 20.90
CA ASP A 81 11.38 -1.58 21.97
C ASP A 81 10.18 -2.52 22.19
N SER A 82 9.67 -3.14 21.12
CA SER A 82 8.48 -4.01 21.17
C SER A 82 8.80 -5.50 21.19
N PHE A 83 9.94 -5.93 20.64
CA PHE A 83 10.24 -7.35 20.45
C PHE A 83 11.58 -7.80 21.07
N GLY A 84 12.26 -6.92 21.80
CA GLY A 84 13.46 -7.26 22.57
C GLY A 84 14.72 -7.48 21.73
N THR A 85 14.77 -6.93 20.51
CA THR A 85 16.00 -6.99 19.69
C THR A 85 17.11 -6.18 20.37
N GLN A 86 18.23 -6.82 20.67
CA GLN A 86 19.34 -6.19 21.39
C GLN A 86 20.29 -5.47 20.42
N VAL A 87 19.82 -4.39 19.80
CA VAL A 87 20.66 -3.55 18.92
C VAL A 87 20.27 -2.07 19.03
N ALA A 88 21.25 -1.19 19.05
CA ALA A 88 21.05 0.26 19.07
C ALA A 88 21.40 0.90 17.72
N VAL A 89 20.61 1.88 17.29
CA VAL A 89 20.92 2.72 16.13
C VAL A 89 21.71 3.94 16.58
N THR A 90 22.85 4.22 15.95
CA THR A 90 23.70 5.39 16.24
C THR A 90 23.56 6.48 15.15
N ASP A 91 23.49 7.75 15.55
CA ASP A 91 23.42 8.90 14.62
C ASP A 91 24.83 9.52 14.45
N ARG A 92 25.24 9.80 13.21
CA ARG A 92 26.59 10.29 12.86
C ARG A 92 26.59 11.64 12.13
N ARG A 93 25.81 12.60 12.63
CA ARG A 93 25.42 13.84 11.92
C ARG A 93 26.54 14.84 11.49
N ASP A 94 27.84 14.54 11.62
CA ASP A 94 28.91 15.55 11.39
C ASP A 94 30.10 15.08 10.51
N THR A 95 29.91 14.26 9.48
CA THR A 95 31.02 13.90 8.55
C THR A 95 30.59 13.71 7.10
N GLU A 96 29.80 14.61 6.52
CA GLU A 96 29.31 14.47 5.13
C GLU A 96 30.41 14.61 4.05
N GLY A 97 31.45 15.41 4.29
CA GLY A 97 32.40 15.77 3.22
C GLY A 97 33.50 14.76 2.90
N THR A 98 33.85 13.86 3.82
CA THR A 98 35.01 12.95 3.69
C THR A 98 34.63 11.49 3.46
N MET A 99 33.35 11.13 3.61
CA MET A 99 32.91 9.73 3.70
C MET A 99 32.32 9.17 2.42
N ALA A 100 31.70 9.99 1.56
CA ALA A 100 31.16 9.51 0.29
C ALA A 100 32.23 8.77 -0.54
N GLU A 101 33.44 9.32 -0.59
CA GLU A 101 34.55 8.75 -1.36
C GLU A 101 35.17 7.50 -0.70
N ALA A 102 35.22 7.46 0.64
CA ALA A 102 35.73 6.31 1.41
C ALA A 102 34.74 5.15 1.47
N ASP A 103 33.43 5.42 1.51
CA ASP A 103 32.36 4.42 1.59
C ASP A 103 32.08 3.77 0.23
N LEU A 104 32.13 4.54 -0.86
CA LEU A 104 32.12 4.00 -2.23
C LEU A 104 33.34 3.10 -2.48
N LYS A 105 34.49 3.44 -1.91
CA LYS A 105 35.74 2.67 -2.02
C LYS A 105 35.71 1.38 -1.18
N ALA A 106 35.21 1.43 0.05
CA ALA A 106 35.08 0.26 0.92
C ALA A 106 33.99 -0.72 0.46
N ALA A 107 32.96 -0.22 -0.23
CA ALA A 107 31.91 -1.04 -0.85
C ALA A 107 32.31 -1.67 -2.20
N GLY A 108 33.54 -1.44 -2.68
CA GLY A 108 34.05 -1.98 -3.95
C GLY A 108 33.48 -1.31 -5.22
N MET A 109 33.06 -0.04 -5.12
CA MET A 109 32.34 0.68 -6.18
C MET A 109 33.15 1.82 -6.85
N SER A 110 34.48 1.93 -6.62
CA SER A 110 35.34 2.91 -7.32
C SER A 110 36.75 2.37 -7.67
N SER A 111 37.40 2.92 -8.71
CA SER A 111 38.65 2.41 -9.29
C SER A 111 39.91 3.28 -9.09
N GLN A 112 39.93 4.19 -8.10
CA GLN A 112 41.11 5.06 -7.87
C GLN A 112 41.61 5.06 -6.42
N GLN A 113 42.94 5.11 -6.29
CA GLN A 113 43.69 4.85 -5.06
C GLN A 113 44.08 6.17 -4.37
N GLY A 114 43.47 6.48 -3.22
CA GLY A 114 43.94 7.53 -2.29
C GLY A 114 42.97 7.80 -1.12
N GLY A 115 43.47 8.22 0.06
CA GLY A 115 42.68 8.66 1.23
C GLY A 115 42.70 7.75 2.47
N ALA A 116 43.03 8.30 3.65
CA ALA A 116 43.43 7.59 4.88
C ALA A 116 42.25 7.09 5.77
N PRO A 117 42.42 5.95 6.48
CA PRO A 117 41.39 5.30 7.30
C PRO A 117 41.45 5.81 8.74
N GLY A 118 40.50 6.64 9.17
CA GLY A 118 40.53 7.18 10.54
C GLY A 118 39.20 7.24 11.28
N MET A 119 38.09 6.82 10.67
CA MET A 119 36.76 7.14 11.21
C MET A 119 35.69 6.05 10.97
N LEU A 120 36.04 4.88 10.44
CA LEU A 120 35.07 3.82 10.11
C LEU A 120 34.62 2.97 11.32
N GLU A 121 35.15 3.20 12.53
CA GLU A 121 35.12 2.25 13.66
C GLU A 121 34.01 2.44 14.73
N ALA A 122 33.04 3.34 14.58
CA ALA A 122 32.15 3.70 15.70
C ALA A 122 30.92 2.78 15.92
N ALA A 123 30.59 1.91 14.97
CA ALA A 123 29.46 0.98 15.08
C ALA A 123 29.88 -0.42 14.62
N ASP A 124 29.35 -1.44 15.29
CA ASP A 124 29.64 -2.85 15.01
C ASP A 124 29.17 -3.24 13.61
N GLY A 125 28.11 -2.59 13.10
CA GLY A 125 27.61 -2.79 11.75
C GLY A 125 27.11 -1.53 11.07
N ARG A 126 26.96 -1.65 9.75
CA ARG A 126 26.46 -0.58 8.88
C ARG A 126 25.41 -1.10 7.92
N ILE A 127 24.27 -0.42 7.86
CA ILE A 127 23.28 -0.60 6.79
C ILE A 127 23.58 0.40 5.68
N MET A 128 23.73 -0.12 4.45
CA MET A 128 23.85 0.67 3.23
C MET A 128 22.65 0.40 2.34
N SER A 129 22.17 1.45 1.66
CA SER A 129 20.97 1.38 0.83
C SER A 129 21.20 2.06 -0.52
N ASN A 130 20.71 1.46 -1.60
CA ASN A 130 20.54 2.13 -2.90
C ASN A 130 19.03 2.22 -3.20
N VAL A 131 18.52 3.39 -3.54
CA VAL A 131 17.11 3.61 -3.86
C VAL A 131 16.97 4.36 -5.19
N ASN A 132 16.35 3.73 -6.16
CA ASN A 132 16.07 4.32 -7.47
C ASN A 132 14.57 4.37 -7.71
N ILE A 133 14.08 5.53 -8.12
CA ILE A 133 12.64 5.77 -8.32
C ILE A 133 12.40 6.16 -9.77
N LYS A 134 11.43 5.50 -10.38
CA LYS A 134 10.92 5.82 -11.71
C LYS A 134 9.43 6.09 -11.63
N VAL A 135 8.99 7.20 -12.23
CA VAL A 135 7.58 7.57 -12.31
C VAL A 135 7.22 7.69 -13.79
N ASP A 136 6.44 6.73 -14.28
CA ASP A 136 5.95 6.69 -15.66
C ASP A 136 4.50 7.18 -15.69
N VAL A 137 4.26 8.33 -16.30
CA VAL A 137 2.92 8.90 -16.51
C VAL A 137 2.48 8.62 -17.94
N GLN A 138 1.29 8.06 -18.11
CA GLN A 138 0.64 7.81 -19.38
C GLN A 138 -0.68 8.57 -19.46
N GLU A 139 -0.92 9.22 -20.59
CA GLU A 139 -2.22 9.80 -20.91
C GLU A 139 -3.18 8.69 -21.34
N ARG A 140 -4.38 8.67 -20.76
CA ARG A 140 -5.48 7.80 -21.13
C ARG A 140 -6.55 8.65 -21.82
N LYS A 141 -7.10 8.14 -22.92
CA LYS A 141 -8.30 8.71 -23.53
C LYS A 141 -9.53 7.91 -23.11
N ASP A 142 -10.45 8.57 -22.42
CA ASP A 142 -11.75 8.02 -22.05
C ASP A 142 -12.84 8.62 -22.95
N GLN A 143 -13.95 7.89 -23.09
CA GLN A 143 -15.13 8.34 -23.84
C GLN A 143 -16.29 8.60 -22.88
N THR A 144 -16.91 9.77 -22.99
CA THR A 144 -18.14 10.12 -22.25
C THR A 144 -19.27 10.45 -23.21
N LEU A 145 -20.51 10.22 -22.80
CA LEU A 145 -21.68 10.73 -23.52
C LEU A 145 -21.87 12.20 -23.13
N ASP A 146 -22.04 13.04 -24.13
CA ASP A 146 -22.47 14.42 -24.01
C ASP A 146 -23.98 14.47 -24.22
N ILE A 147 -24.72 14.69 -23.12
CA ILE A 147 -26.18 14.79 -23.13
C ILE A 147 -26.59 16.26 -22.91
N THR A 148 -25.86 17.20 -23.50
CA THR A 148 -26.18 18.65 -23.44
C THR A 148 -27.45 19.05 -24.20
N SER A 149 -28.10 18.11 -24.91
CA SER A 149 -29.29 18.37 -25.72
C SER A 149 -30.51 17.48 -25.36
N ILE A 150 -30.81 17.26 -24.07
CA ILE A 150 -32.20 16.87 -23.71
C ILE A 150 -33.08 18.08 -23.94
N GLY A 151 -33.72 18.13 -25.11
CA GLY A 151 -34.79 19.06 -25.40
C GLY A 151 -35.92 18.91 -24.39
N GLY A 152 -36.07 19.90 -23.50
CA GLY A 152 -37.32 20.26 -22.85
C GLY A 152 -37.82 19.34 -21.73
N TRP A 153 -37.29 19.50 -20.51
CA TRP A 153 -38.11 19.31 -19.30
C TRP A 153 -38.87 20.61 -19.00
N GLY A 154 -39.81 20.94 -19.87
CA GLY A 154 -40.63 22.15 -19.73
C GLY A 154 -41.56 22.35 -20.92
N GLY A 155 -42.85 21.99 -20.74
CA GLY A 155 -43.94 22.45 -21.61
C GLY A 155 -44.47 21.41 -22.59
N HIS A 156 -45.77 21.16 -22.50
CA HIS A 156 -46.56 20.27 -23.34
C HIS A 156 -46.31 20.43 -24.84
N GLY A 157 -45.91 19.35 -25.52
CA GLY A 157 -45.87 19.26 -26.98
C GLY A 157 -45.43 17.88 -27.44
N ALA A 158 -46.37 17.05 -27.89
CA ALA A 158 -46.07 15.77 -28.51
C ALA A 158 -45.39 16.02 -29.87
N GLY A 159 -44.06 15.95 -29.90
CA GLY A 159 -43.25 15.97 -31.11
C GLY A 159 -41.91 15.30 -30.81
N GLY A 160 -41.61 14.20 -31.49
CA GLY A 160 -40.45 13.35 -31.21
C GLY A 160 -39.13 14.12 -31.35
N GLY A 161 -38.54 14.49 -30.21
CA GLY A 161 -37.16 14.96 -30.13
C GLY A 161 -36.24 13.79 -29.84
N GLY A 162 -35.47 13.35 -30.84
CA GLY A 162 -34.35 12.45 -30.61
C GLY A 162 -33.31 13.17 -29.75
N ALA A 163 -32.87 12.56 -28.65
CA ALA A 163 -31.69 13.02 -27.95
C ALA A 163 -30.49 12.82 -28.88
N ASP A 164 -29.83 13.91 -29.28
CA ASP A 164 -28.59 13.82 -30.05
C ASP A 164 -27.48 13.40 -29.08
N MET A 165 -27.26 12.09 -28.98
CA MET A 165 -26.22 11.51 -28.12
C MET A 165 -24.88 11.62 -28.84
N GLN A 166 -24.07 12.59 -28.47
CA GLN A 166 -22.70 12.72 -28.99
C GLN A 166 -21.69 12.15 -27.99
N THR A 167 -20.71 11.39 -28.47
CA THR A 167 -19.60 10.94 -27.63
C THR A 167 -18.49 11.98 -27.63
N ARG A 168 -18.01 12.37 -26.46
CA ARG A 168 -16.88 13.28 -26.26
C ARG A 168 -15.68 12.52 -25.73
N GLU A 169 -14.50 12.75 -26.32
CA GLU A 169 -13.23 12.31 -25.73
C GLU A 169 -12.85 13.19 -24.55
N VAL A 170 -12.45 12.56 -23.46
CA VAL A 170 -11.97 13.22 -22.24
C VAL A 170 -10.66 12.58 -21.82
N THR A 171 -9.71 13.41 -21.41
CA THR A 171 -8.38 12.97 -21.01
C THR A 171 -8.37 12.57 -19.54
N GLY A 172 -7.82 11.39 -19.27
CA GLY A 172 -7.40 10.93 -17.95
C GLY A 172 -5.90 10.63 -17.92
N TYR A 173 -5.37 10.33 -16.74
CA TYR A 173 -3.96 9.98 -16.56
C TYR A 173 -3.84 8.71 -15.73
N GLN A 174 -2.90 7.86 -16.10
CA GLN A 174 -2.46 6.73 -15.32
C GLN A 174 -0.97 6.91 -15.03
N ARG A 175 -0.57 6.72 -13.79
CA ARG A 175 0.82 6.84 -13.36
C ARG A 175 1.26 5.56 -12.68
N THR A 176 2.44 5.09 -13.06
CA THR A 176 3.08 3.93 -12.46
C THR A 176 4.38 4.36 -11.80
N MET A 177 4.48 4.16 -10.48
CA MET A 177 5.69 4.40 -9.72
C MET A 177 6.39 3.08 -9.45
N THR A 178 7.68 3.03 -9.75
CA THR A 178 8.53 1.89 -9.49
C THR A 178 9.68 2.32 -8.59
N VAL A 179 9.83 1.65 -7.45
CA VAL A 179 10.91 1.84 -6.49
C VAL A 179 11.78 0.59 -6.50
N GLN A 180 13.03 0.76 -6.89
CA GLN A 180 14.05 -0.27 -6.80
C GLN A 180 14.90 0.02 -5.58
N THR A 181 15.00 -0.97 -4.70
CA THR A 181 15.80 -0.87 -3.48
C THR A 181 16.84 -1.96 -3.43
N GLU A 182 18.01 -1.65 -2.89
CA GLU A 182 19.03 -2.61 -2.51
C GLU A 182 19.51 -2.25 -1.10
N PHE A 183 19.37 -3.19 -0.15
CA PHE A 183 19.80 -3.00 1.23
C PHE A 183 20.88 -4.02 1.59
N LYS A 184 21.91 -3.57 2.29
CA LYS A 184 23.05 -4.39 2.75
C LYS A 184 23.33 -4.15 4.22
N LEU A 185 23.51 -5.22 4.99
CA LEU A 185 24.13 -5.16 6.32
C LEU A 185 25.60 -5.60 6.23
N LEU A 186 26.51 -4.67 6.51
CA LEU A 186 27.93 -4.94 6.70
C LEU A 186 28.21 -5.09 8.20
N ASP A 187 28.87 -6.18 8.57
CA ASP A 187 29.46 -6.40 9.89
C ASP A 187 30.90 -5.89 9.84
N ASN A 188 31.17 -4.80 10.57
CA ASN A 188 32.48 -4.17 10.62
C ASN A 188 33.46 -4.96 11.50
N THR A 189 32.97 -5.78 12.43
CA THR A 189 33.82 -6.56 13.34
C THR A 189 34.60 -7.64 12.59
N ASN A 190 33.97 -8.21 11.55
CA ASN A 190 34.55 -9.30 10.75
C ASN A 190 34.68 -8.95 9.25
N ASN A 191 34.40 -7.70 8.88
CA ASN A 191 34.36 -7.20 7.51
C ASN A 191 33.55 -8.09 6.54
N ARG A 192 32.34 -8.47 6.96
CA ARG A 192 31.49 -9.44 6.24
C ARG A 192 30.13 -8.84 5.89
N VAL A 193 29.64 -9.12 4.69
CA VAL A 193 28.25 -8.83 4.30
C VAL A 193 27.34 -9.97 4.76
N TRP A 194 26.31 -9.64 5.53
CA TRP A 194 25.42 -10.64 6.15
C TRP A 194 24.09 -10.81 5.44
N ASP A 195 23.51 -9.71 4.98
CA ASP A 195 22.25 -9.75 4.26
C ASP A 195 22.24 -8.73 3.12
N LEU A 196 21.69 -9.18 1.99
CA LEU A 196 21.47 -8.39 0.79
C LEU A 196 20.04 -8.62 0.36
N LYS A 197 19.24 -7.55 0.36
CA LYS A 197 17.89 -7.58 -0.18
C LYS A 197 17.80 -6.57 -1.32
N ALA A 198 17.66 -7.08 -2.53
CA ALA A 198 17.26 -6.30 -3.69
C ALA A 198 15.79 -6.56 -3.99
N GLY A 199 15.03 -5.52 -4.31
CA GLY A 199 13.61 -5.61 -4.61
C GLY A 199 13.15 -4.50 -5.53
N THR A 200 12.16 -4.81 -6.36
CA THR A 200 11.45 -3.83 -7.19
C THR A 200 9.98 -3.82 -6.76
N TYR A 201 9.50 -2.66 -6.35
CA TYR A 201 8.15 -2.46 -5.86
C TYR A 201 7.44 -1.47 -6.76
N THR A 202 6.22 -1.79 -7.17
CA THR A 202 5.47 -0.99 -8.14
C THR A 202 4.07 -0.73 -7.62
N ALA A 203 3.61 0.51 -7.80
CA ALA A 203 2.22 0.88 -7.61
C ALA A 203 1.74 1.69 -8.82
N THR A 204 0.45 1.55 -9.13
CA THR A 204 -0.21 2.29 -10.19
C THR A 204 -1.41 3.00 -9.61
N ASP A 205 -1.56 4.28 -9.94
CA ASP A 205 -2.79 5.03 -9.71
C ASP A 205 -3.28 5.67 -11.01
N GLU A 206 -4.57 6.00 -11.03
CA GLU A 206 -5.22 6.59 -12.18
C GLU A 206 -6.24 7.62 -11.73
N THR A 207 -6.41 8.65 -12.56
CA THR A 207 -7.52 9.59 -12.38
C THR A 207 -8.79 8.78 -12.50
N ALA A 208 -9.78 9.02 -11.64
CA ALA A 208 -11.05 8.34 -11.75
C ALA A 208 -11.59 8.43 -13.19
N PRO A 209 -12.35 7.43 -13.66
CA PRO A 209 -12.94 7.50 -14.99
C PRO A 209 -13.86 8.71 -15.09
N ALA A 210 -13.95 9.27 -16.29
CA ALA A 210 -14.89 10.35 -16.55
C ALA A 210 -16.33 9.90 -16.30
N SER A 211 -17.15 10.75 -15.68
CA SER A 211 -18.57 10.45 -15.46
C SER A 211 -19.26 10.22 -16.81
N PRO A 212 -20.02 9.13 -17.01
CA PRO A 212 -20.56 8.77 -18.32
C PRO A 212 -21.47 9.80 -19.00
N ILE A 213 -21.99 10.79 -18.23
CA ILE A 213 -22.97 11.78 -18.68
C ILE A 213 -22.44 13.22 -18.56
N TYR A 214 -21.49 13.47 -17.65
CA TYR A 214 -21.05 14.82 -17.26
C TYR A 214 -19.53 14.93 -17.12
N GLY A 215 -18.77 14.01 -17.73
CA GLY A 215 -17.32 13.93 -17.56
C GLY A 215 -16.59 15.17 -18.06
N SER A 216 -15.72 15.75 -17.22
CA SER A 216 -14.71 16.73 -17.62
C SER A 216 -13.33 16.06 -17.69
N SER A 217 -12.42 16.60 -18.52
CA SER A 217 -11.02 16.18 -18.51
C SER A 217 -10.43 16.37 -17.11
N ARG A 218 -9.61 15.42 -16.67
CA ARG A 218 -8.91 15.47 -15.38
C ARG A 218 -7.42 15.68 -15.60
N GLY A 219 -6.79 16.41 -14.69
CA GLY A 219 -5.36 16.70 -14.73
C GLY A 219 -4.55 15.74 -13.86
N LEU A 220 -3.23 15.74 -14.02
CA LEU A 220 -2.32 14.98 -13.17
C LEU A 220 -2.43 15.38 -11.68
N GLY A 221 -2.81 16.63 -11.40
CA GLY A 221 -3.04 17.14 -10.03
C GLY A 221 -4.26 16.54 -9.33
N ASP A 222 -5.14 15.83 -10.04
CA ASP A 222 -6.27 15.11 -9.43
C ASP A 222 -5.86 13.74 -8.85
N LEU A 223 -4.63 13.29 -9.13
CA LEU A 223 -4.05 12.09 -8.52
C LEU A 223 -3.59 12.38 -7.08
N PRO A 224 -3.53 11.35 -6.21
CA PRO A 224 -2.84 11.44 -4.94
C PRO A 224 -1.39 11.93 -5.10
N ALA A 225 -0.83 12.52 -4.03
CA ALA A 225 0.58 12.89 -4.00
C ALA A 225 1.46 11.65 -4.25
N ALA A 226 2.29 11.69 -5.31
CA ALA A 226 3.18 10.59 -5.69
C ALA A 226 4.05 10.18 -4.50
N ASP A 227 4.54 11.17 -3.75
CA ASP A 227 5.44 11.00 -2.63
C ASP A 227 4.87 10.07 -1.56
N ARG A 228 3.57 10.14 -1.30
CA ARG A 228 2.92 9.26 -0.31
C ARG A 228 3.02 7.79 -0.72
N ILE A 229 2.83 7.51 -2.01
CA ILE A 229 2.86 6.15 -2.53
C ILE A 229 4.30 5.66 -2.66
N ILE A 230 5.22 6.49 -3.15
CA ILE A 230 6.64 6.18 -3.20
C ILE A 230 7.19 5.89 -1.79
N ALA A 231 6.82 6.70 -0.79
CA ALA A 231 7.16 6.45 0.61
C ALA A 231 6.66 5.09 1.10
N SER A 232 5.43 4.69 0.73
CA SER A 232 4.93 3.35 1.10
C SER A 232 5.69 2.21 0.42
N LEU A 233 6.19 2.40 -0.81
CA LEU A 233 7.00 1.40 -1.51
C LEU A 233 8.41 1.30 -0.89
N VAL A 234 8.99 2.42 -0.47
CA VAL A 234 10.24 2.44 0.31
C VAL A 234 10.06 1.76 1.67
N ASP A 235 8.96 2.04 2.39
CA ASP A 235 8.63 1.34 3.65
C ASP A 235 8.52 -0.17 3.44
N GLN A 236 7.83 -0.60 2.38
CA GLN A 236 7.71 -2.02 2.07
C GLN A 236 9.09 -2.68 1.88
N GLY A 237 9.96 -2.08 1.07
CA GLY A 237 11.30 -2.62 0.83
C GLY A 237 12.17 -2.66 2.06
N ALA A 238 12.18 -1.57 2.84
CA ALA A 238 12.93 -1.49 4.09
C ALA A 238 12.40 -2.49 5.13
N ARG A 239 11.09 -2.65 5.24
CA ARG A 239 10.44 -3.60 6.16
C ARG A 239 10.73 -5.04 5.79
N GLU A 240 10.72 -5.39 4.50
CA GLU A 240 11.12 -6.72 4.05
C GLU A 240 12.58 -7.02 4.43
N PHE A 241 13.50 -6.07 4.23
CA PHE A 241 14.90 -6.20 4.64
C PHE A 241 15.06 -6.35 6.16
N VAL A 242 14.51 -5.42 6.94
CA VAL A 242 14.62 -5.45 8.41
C VAL A 242 13.97 -6.71 8.98
N SER A 243 12.85 -7.16 8.41
CA SER A 243 12.19 -8.41 8.82
C SER A 243 13.04 -9.66 8.57
N GLY A 244 14.08 -9.60 7.74
CA GLY A 244 15.04 -10.70 7.56
C GLY A 244 15.99 -10.84 8.76
N LEU A 245 16.30 -9.70 9.38
CA LEU A 245 17.28 -9.54 10.45
C LEU A 245 16.66 -9.58 11.85
N MET A 246 15.47 -9.00 12.01
CA MET A 246 14.80 -8.89 13.31
C MET A 246 13.28 -8.98 13.18
N ALA A 247 12.59 -9.03 14.31
CA ALA A 247 11.14 -9.14 14.32
C ALA A 247 10.49 -7.81 13.90
N CYS A 248 9.47 -7.86 13.07
CA CYS A 248 8.77 -6.65 12.61
C CYS A 248 7.26 -6.78 12.82
N ARG A 249 6.61 -5.68 13.19
CA ARG A 249 5.16 -5.58 13.05
C ARG A 249 4.81 -5.33 11.60
N ILE A 250 3.85 -6.07 11.07
CA ILE A 250 3.24 -5.81 9.78
C ILE A 250 1.83 -5.28 10.06
N ASN A 251 1.57 -4.04 9.68
CA ASN A 251 0.25 -3.43 9.77
C ASN A 251 -0.44 -3.55 8.40
N VAL A 252 -1.67 -4.06 8.39
CA VAL A 252 -2.42 -4.31 7.16
C VAL A 252 -3.73 -3.54 7.22
N THR A 253 -4.01 -2.83 6.13
CA THR A 253 -5.34 -2.29 5.83
C THR A 253 -5.85 -2.98 4.57
N ALA A 254 -6.99 -3.66 4.66
CA ALA A 254 -7.61 -4.37 3.55
C ALA A 254 -9.03 -3.83 3.29
N HIS A 255 -9.39 -3.69 2.01
CA HIS A 255 -10.72 -3.27 1.57
C HIS A 255 -11.46 -4.45 0.97
N VAL A 256 -12.34 -5.06 1.76
CA VAL A 256 -13.11 -6.24 1.32
C VAL A 256 -14.49 -5.79 0.85
N LYS A 257 -14.69 -5.88 -0.46
CA LYS A 257 -15.99 -5.65 -1.09
C LYS A 257 -16.76 -6.96 -1.21
N SER A 258 -18.03 -6.98 -0.84
CA SER A 258 -18.85 -8.17 -0.99
C SER A 258 -19.21 -8.47 -2.45
N SER A 259 -19.48 -9.73 -2.74
CA SER A 259 -20.14 -10.16 -3.98
C SER A 259 -21.66 -10.11 -3.84
N GLY A 260 -22.37 -10.60 -4.86
CA GLY A 260 -23.83 -10.78 -4.79
C GLY A 260 -24.27 -11.91 -3.86
N SER A 261 -23.35 -12.76 -3.37
CA SER A 261 -23.67 -13.86 -2.46
C SER A 261 -24.09 -13.34 -1.08
N LYS A 262 -25.17 -13.92 -0.52
CA LYS A 262 -25.60 -13.64 0.86
C LYS A 262 -24.50 -13.97 1.86
N GLU A 263 -23.81 -15.10 1.68
CA GLU A 263 -22.76 -15.52 2.59
C GLU A 263 -21.50 -14.66 2.45
N CYS A 264 -21.16 -14.19 1.24
CA CYS A 264 -20.10 -13.20 1.08
C CYS A 264 -20.43 -11.89 1.81
N ASN A 265 -21.67 -11.39 1.68
CA ASN A 265 -22.13 -10.22 2.43
C ASN A 265 -22.04 -10.42 3.95
N ASN A 266 -22.41 -11.60 4.45
CA ASN A 266 -22.31 -11.93 5.87
C ASN A 266 -20.84 -11.97 6.33
N GLY A 267 -19.96 -12.59 5.55
CA GLY A 267 -18.53 -12.63 5.81
C GLY A 267 -17.90 -11.23 5.91
N VAL A 268 -18.29 -10.31 5.03
CA VAL A 268 -17.82 -8.90 5.08
C VAL A 268 -18.30 -8.18 6.35
N LYS A 269 -19.53 -8.44 6.81
CA LYS A 269 -20.05 -7.88 8.07
C LYS A 269 -19.28 -8.42 9.28
N MET A 270 -19.00 -9.72 9.30
CA MET A 270 -18.22 -10.38 10.36
C MET A 270 -16.76 -9.88 10.38
N LEU A 271 -16.14 -9.70 9.20
CA LEU A 271 -14.81 -9.11 9.09
C LEU A 271 -14.76 -7.71 9.70
N ARG A 272 -15.75 -6.86 9.40
CA ARG A 272 -15.83 -5.51 9.98
C ARG A 272 -15.95 -5.56 11.52
N GLY A 273 -16.62 -6.59 12.04
CA GLY A 273 -16.76 -6.82 13.48
C GLY A 273 -15.55 -7.49 14.15
N GLY A 274 -14.50 -7.86 13.41
CA GLY A 274 -13.34 -8.59 13.95
C GLY A 274 -13.59 -10.09 14.20
N PHE A 275 -14.74 -10.62 13.76
CA PHE A 275 -15.11 -12.04 13.92
C PHE A 275 -14.51 -12.87 12.78
N TYR A 276 -13.18 -13.03 12.79
CA TYR A 276 -12.45 -13.58 11.64
C TYR A 276 -12.75 -15.07 11.36
N ARG A 277 -13.01 -15.89 12.38
CA ARG A 277 -13.35 -17.32 12.17
C ARG A 277 -14.72 -17.47 11.53
N GLU A 278 -15.69 -16.72 12.01
CA GLU A 278 -17.06 -16.70 11.51
C GLU A 278 -17.08 -16.12 10.09
N ALA A 279 -16.30 -15.06 9.84
CA ALA A 279 -16.13 -14.51 8.50
C ALA A 279 -15.57 -15.54 7.52
N LEU A 280 -14.52 -16.27 7.93
CA LEU A 280 -13.94 -17.34 7.10
C LEU A 280 -14.97 -18.42 6.78
N ALA A 281 -15.77 -18.86 7.77
CA ALA A 281 -16.82 -19.85 7.54
C ALA A 281 -17.85 -19.35 6.51
N SER A 282 -18.31 -18.10 6.61
CA SER A 282 -19.22 -17.50 5.64
C SER A 282 -18.60 -17.39 4.24
N PHE A 283 -17.33 -17.01 4.11
CA PHE A 283 -16.67 -16.99 2.80
C PHE A 283 -16.48 -18.39 2.22
N GLN A 284 -16.17 -19.39 3.05
CA GLN A 284 -16.09 -20.79 2.61
C GLN A 284 -17.45 -21.30 2.12
N SER A 285 -18.55 -20.94 2.79
CA SER A 285 -19.90 -21.23 2.29
C SER A 285 -20.18 -20.56 0.94
N ALA A 286 -19.80 -19.28 0.78
CA ALA A 286 -19.93 -18.58 -0.51
C ALA A 286 -19.12 -19.26 -1.63
N LEU A 287 -17.90 -19.73 -1.31
CA LEU A 287 -17.04 -20.44 -2.27
C LEU A 287 -17.53 -21.86 -2.58
N ALA A 288 -18.25 -22.51 -1.66
CA ALA A 288 -18.87 -23.80 -1.91
C ALA A 288 -20.03 -23.68 -2.92
N GLU A 289 -20.79 -22.58 -2.86
CA GLU A 289 -21.84 -22.27 -3.84
C GLU A 289 -21.25 -21.78 -5.17
N LYS A 290 -20.24 -20.91 -5.11
CA LYS A 290 -19.59 -20.31 -6.27
C LYS A 290 -18.06 -20.32 -6.13
N PRO A 291 -17.38 -21.38 -6.61
CA PRO A 291 -15.92 -21.55 -6.44
C PRO A 291 -15.06 -20.46 -7.10
N ASP A 292 -15.58 -19.76 -8.10
CA ASP A 292 -14.94 -18.66 -8.84
C ASP A 292 -15.25 -17.27 -8.25
N ASP A 293 -15.91 -17.18 -7.08
CA ASP A 293 -16.14 -15.90 -6.40
C ASP A 293 -14.84 -15.32 -5.83
N HIS A 294 -14.15 -14.54 -6.65
CA HIS A 294 -12.88 -13.90 -6.30
C HIS A 294 -12.98 -12.98 -5.07
N ARG A 295 -14.14 -12.36 -4.82
CA ARG A 295 -14.35 -11.47 -3.66
C ARG A 295 -14.46 -12.27 -2.37
N ALA A 296 -15.17 -13.40 -2.41
CA ALA A 296 -15.23 -14.33 -1.29
C ALA A 296 -13.86 -14.96 -1.02
N ALA A 297 -13.11 -15.35 -2.06
CA ALA A 297 -11.74 -15.84 -1.91
C ALA A 297 -10.83 -14.78 -1.27
N TYR A 298 -10.87 -13.54 -1.74
CA TYR A 298 -10.09 -12.46 -1.13
C TYR A 298 -10.47 -12.22 0.34
N GLY A 299 -11.77 -12.17 0.66
CA GLY A 299 -12.26 -12.04 2.03
C GLY A 299 -11.82 -13.18 2.95
N ALA A 300 -11.83 -14.43 2.45
CA ALA A 300 -11.31 -15.59 3.18
C ALA A 300 -9.80 -15.45 3.45
N GLY A 301 -9.04 -14.95 2.47
CA GLY A 301 -7.63 -14.65 2.62
C GLY A 301 -7.35 -13.63 3.71
N VAL A 302 -8.10 -12.52 3.72
CA VAL A 302 -8.01 -11.47 4.76
C VAL A 302 -8.35 -12.02 6.14
N ALA A 303 -9.40 -12.85 6.25
CA ALA A 303 -9.76 -13.49 7.51
C ALA A 303 -8.64 -14.41 8.03
N CYS A 304 -8.04 -15.24 7.16
CA CYS A 304 -6.92 -16.11 7.53
C CYS A 304 -5.70 -15.29 7.97
N GLU A 305 -5.35 -14.23 7.23
CA GLU A 305 -4.21 -13.37 7.53
C GLU A 305 -4.39 -12.67 8.89
N ALA A 306 -5.59 -12.17 9.18
CA ALA A 306 -5.92 -11.54 10.46
C ALA A 306 -5.86 -12.51 11.65
N MET A 307 -6.05 -13.81 11.40
CA MET A 307 -5.86 -14.88 12.39
C MET A 307 -4.41 -15.37 12.50
N GLY A 308 -3.50 -14.83 11.68
CA GLY A 308 -2.10 -15.26 11.60
C GLY A 308 -1.86 -16.56 10.81
N ASP A 309 -2.87 -17.06 10.10
CA ASP A 309 -2.74 -18.22 9.21
C ASP A 309 -2.29 -17.78 7.81
N GLY A 310 -1.00 -17.46 7.69
CA GLY A 310 -0.42 -16.93 6.46
C GLY A 310 -0.43 -17.93 5.30
N GLU A 311 -0.29 -19.23 5.56
CA GLU A 311 -0.28 -20.25 4.50
C GLU A 311 -1.67 -20.40 3.87
N GLN A 312 -2.71 -20.42 4.69
CA GLN A 312 -4.07 -20.52 4.19
C GLN A 312 -4.52 -19.22 3.53
N ALA A 313 -4.10 -18.06 4.08
CA ALA A 313 -4.32 -16.77 3.43
C ALA A 313 -3.72 -16.73 2.02
N LEU A 314 -2.49 -17.20 1.85
CA LEU A 314 -1.79 -17.22 0.57
C LEU A 314 -2.51 -18.08 -0.49
N LYS A 315 -3.09 -19.22 -0.10
CA LYS A 315 -3.91 -20.04 -1.00
C LYS A 315 -5.13 -19.28 -1.51
N TYR A 316 -5.85 -18.61 -0.60
CA TYR A 316 -7.04 -17.85 -0.95
C TYR A 316 -6.72 -16.61 -1.80
N TYR A 317 -5.60 -15.92 -1.56
CA TYR A 317 -5.18 -14.81 -2.42
C TYR A 317 -4.81 -15.27 -3.84
N ARG A 318 -4.18 -16.44 -3.99
CA ARG A 318 -3.93 -17.06 -5.30
C ARG A 318 -5.24 -17.44 -6.01
N GLN A 319 -6.21 -17.97 -5.28
CA GLN A 319 -7.54 -18.26 -5.82
C GLN A 319 -8.24 -16.97 -6.28
N ALA A 320 -8.21 -15.90 -5.48
CA ALA A 320 -8.80 -14.62 -5.86
C ALA A 320 -8.21 -14.05 -7.16
N LEU A 321 -6.88 -14.12 -7.30
CA LEU A 321 -6.15 -13.68 -8.50
C LEU A 321 -6.43 -14.54 -9.75
N THR A 322 -6.90 -15.77 -9.57
CA THR A 322 -7.32 -16.62 -10.69
C THR A 322 -8.66 -16.15 -11.26
N GLY A 323 -9.53 -15.57 -10.42
CA GLY A 323 -10.84 -15.06 -10.84
C GLY A 323 -10.81 -13.63 -11.37
N GLU A 324 -9.98 -12.75 -10.79
CA GLU A 324 -9.87 -11.35 -11.20
C GLU A 324 -8.44 -10.83 -10.97
N GLN A 325 -7.85 -10.17 -11.98
CA GLN A 325 -6.60 -9.45 -11.80
C GLN A 325 -6.89 -8.14 -11.05
N ASN A 326 -6.55 -8.12 -9.77
CA ASN A 326 -6.74 -6.96 -8.91
C ASN A 326 -5.44 -6.62 -8.17
N ALA A 327 -5.07 -5.35 -8.18
CA ALA A 327 -3.82 -4.87 -7.57
C ALA A 327 -3.76 -5.11 -6.05
N GLU A 328 -4.88 -4.99 -5.34
CA GLU A 328 -4.95 -5.25 -3.89
C GLU A 328 -4.74 -6.73 -3.59
N TYR A 329 -5.27 -7.63 -4.42
CA TYR A 329 -5.07 -9.08 -4.28
C TYR A 329 -3.61 -9.45 -4.56
N ALA A 330 -3.02 -8.86 -5.59
CA ALA A 330 -1.61 -9.07 -5.95
C ALA A 330 -0.68 -8.61 -4.82
N SER A 331 -0.98 -7.46 -4.23
CA SER A 331 -0.24 -6.88 -3.10
C SER A 331 -0.34 -7.77 -1.86
N ALA A 332 -1.55 -8.26 -1.53
CA ALA A 332 -1.76 -9.18 -0.42
C ALA A 332 -1.02 -10.52 -0.63
N ARG A 333 -1.10 -11.11 -1.83
CA ARG A 333 -0.33 -12.32 -2.17
C ARG A 333 1.18 -12.09 -2.02
N SER A 334 1.73 -11.02 -2.61
CA SER A 334 3.16 -10.72 -2.58
C SER A 334 3.66 -10.54 -1.14
N ARG A 335 2.89 -9.85 -0.30
CA ARG A 335 3.17 -9.70 1.13
C ARG A 335 3.26 -11.05 1.83
N LEU A 336 2.31 -11.96 1.57
CA LEU A 336 2.31 -13.28 2.20
C LEU A 336 3.37 -14.22 1.63
N GLU A 337 3.79 -14.05 0.38
CA GLU A 337 4.97 -14.77 -0.13
C GLU A 337 6.25 -14.40 0.64
N ALA A 338 6.34 -13.16 1.15
CA ALA A 338 7.46 -12.73 1.99
C ALA A 338 7.35 -13.21 3.46
N TYR A 339 6.13 -13.38 3.98
CA TYR A 339 5.88 -13.48 5.42
C TYR A 339 5.17 -14.75 5.92
N ALA A 340 4.44 -15.48 5.08
CA ALA A 340 3.46 -16.49 5.50
C ALA A 340 3.98 -17.52 6.51
N THR A 341 5.23 -17.98 6.34
CA THR A 341 5.85 -19.02 7.17
C THR A 341 6.47 -18.49 8.46
N ARG A 342 6.52 -17.17 8.63
CA ARG A 342 7.20 -16.48 9.75
C ARG A 342 6.26 -15.64 10.61
N ILE A 343 4.95 -15.71 10.35
CA ILE A 343 3.98 -15.03 11.20
C ILE A 343 3.99 -15.71 12.57
N ARG A 344 4.30 -14.94 13.62
CA ARG A 344 4.37 -15.41 14.99
C ARG A 344 2.97 -15.80 15.45
N LYS A 345 2.81 -17.05 15.90
CA LYS A 345 1.52 -17.57 16.38
C LYS A 345 1.24 -17.05 17.80
N GLY A 346 0.05 -16.50 18.02
CA GLY A 346 -0.43 -16.08 19.34
C GLY A 346 0.17 -14.78 19.87
N ALA A 347 0.68 -13.93 18.99
CA ALA A 347 1.13 -12.56 19.29
C ALA A 347 -0.01 -11.55 19.17
#